data_AF-A0A9W5AMJ4-F1
#
_entry.id   AF-A0A9W5AMJ4-F1
#
_cell.length_a   1.000
_cell.length_b   1.000
_cell.length_c   1.000
_cell.angle_alpha   90.00
_cell.angle_beta   90.00
_cell.angle_gamma   90.00
#
_symmetry.space_group_name_H-M   'P 1'
#
loop_
_entity.id
_entity.type
_entity.pdbx_description
1 polymer ?
#
loop_
_entity_poly.entity_id
_entity_poly.type
_entity_poly.pdbx_seq_one_letter_code
_entity_poly.pdbx_strand_id
1 'polypeptide(L)'
;MQSSRSGDKEIFEIDPHLSEGAIIKIDIDYINTHFKKLLKALGDGDIVAIENIKNDIHSLFGILSEEDQEFARTILADIENGKLKASELSFGDLLISYKNKNKDEHIKSVCENLGIDENSVKKLINERRDENNLNQNNDFENIIDKMDLDKAGAFLKECGKYIVSLRDVKSKAKNMVKNLILSYSTK
;
A
#
# COMPACT_ATOMS: atom_id res chain seq x y z
N MET A 1 32.03 38.45 -12.41
CA MET A 1 31.51 37.72 -13.58
C MET A 1 32.00 36.29 -13.41
N GLN A 2 31.20 35.23 -13.16
CA GLN A 2 29.88 34.86 -13.71
C GLN A 2 29.89 34.85 -15.25
N SER A 3 29.40 33.86 -16.02
CA SER A 3 28.74 32.57 -15.72
C SER A 3 28.64 31.75 -17.04
N SER A 4 28.33 30.45 -17.15
CA SER A 4 28.10 29.32 -16.22
C SER A 4 27.92 28.01 -17.02
N ARG A 5 27.91 26.84 -16.35
CA ARG A 5 27.42 25.52 -16.84
C ARG A 5 28.33 24.81 -17.87
N SER A 6 28.25 23.48 -18.06
CA SER A 6 27.27 22.50 -17.52
C SER A 6 27.91 21.42 -16.65
N GLY A 7 27.15 20.93 -15.68
CA GLY A 7 27.31 19.59 -15.10
C GLY A 7 25.99 18.86 -15.31
N ASP A 8 26.03 17.66 -15.87
CA ASP A 8 24.83 16.89 -16.18
C ASP A 8 24.12 16.43 -14.91
N LYS A 9 22.80 16.58 -14.90
CA LYS A 9 21.96 15.92 -13.89
C LYS A 9 21.76 14.48 -14.34
N GLU A 10 22.50 13.54 -13.75
CA GLU A 10 22.06 12.15 -13.71
C GLU A 10 20.67 12.11 -13.07
N ILE A 11 19.70 11.65 -13.84
CA ILE A 11 18.34 11.40 -13.37
C ILE A 11 18.38 10.01 -12.75
N PHE A 12 18.62 9.95 -11.44
CA PHE A 12 18.50 8.71 -10.70
C PHE A 12 17.04 8.25 -10.73
N GLU A 13 16.79 7.22 -11.53
CA GLU A 13 15.53 6.48 -11.55
C GLU A 13 15.35 5.84 -10.18
N ILE A 14 14.36 6.32 -9.41
CA ILE A 14 14.12 5.87 -8.05
C ILE A 14 13.46 4.49 -8.13
N ASP A 15 14.22 3.44 -7.81
CA ASP A 15 13.71 2.07 -7.73
C ASP A 15 12.60 1.99 -6.66
N PRO A 16 11.36 1.61 -7.01
CA PRO A 16 10.28 1.47 -6.04
C PRO A 16 10.47 0.28 -5.07
N HIS A 17 11.47 -0.60 -5.26
CA HIS A 17 11.76 -1.72 -4.36
C HIS A 17 12.59 -1.32 -3.12
N LEU A 18 12.19 -0.27 -2.41
CA LEU A 18 12.62 -0.02 -1.03
C LEU A 18 11.93 -0.98 -0.02
N SER A 19 12.01 -2.28 -0.31
CA SER A 19 11.73 -3.49 0.49
C SER A 19 10.60 -3.48 1.55
N GLU A 20 9.80 -4.56 1.58
CA GLU A 20 8.77 -4.80 2.63
C GLU A 20 9.36 -4.99 4.05
N GLY A 21 10.68 -4.85 4.25
CA GLY A 21 11.39 -5.00 5.53
C GLY A 21 12.24 -3.81 6.01
N ALA A 22 12.29 -2.67 5.31
CA ALA A 22 13.21 -1.55 5.64
C ALA A 22 12.53 -0.25 6.13
N ILE A 23 11.57 -0.37 7.05
CA ILE A 23 11.34 0.71 8.01
C ILE A 23 12.69 1.03 8.68
N ILE A 24 13.14 2.28 8.59
CA ILE A 24 14.38 2.71 9.25
C ILE A 24 14.16 2.64 10.77
N LYS A 25 14.64 1.53 11.35
CA LYS A 25 14.37 1.07 12.73
C LYS A 25 14.94 1.97 13.85
N ILE A 26 15.41 3.15 13.47
CA ILE A 26 16.07 4.14 14.32
C ILE A 26 15.09 5.27 14.70
N ASP A 27 14.07 5.55 13.87
CA ASP A 27 13.23 6.75 14.00
C ASP A 27 11.76 6.49 14.39
N ILE A 28 11.20 5.31 14.14
CA ILE A 28 9.79 5.04 14.53
C ILE A 28 9.55 5.19 16.03
N ASP A 29 10.54 4.92 16.89
CA ASP A 29 10.38 5.13 18.33
C ASP A 29 10.32 6.62 18.74
N TYR A 30 10.88 7.52 17.93
CA TYR A 30 10.72 8.95 18.11
C TYR A 30 9.31 9.42 17.70
N ILE A 31 8.76 8.88 16.61
CA ILE A 31 7.35 9.09 16.23
C ILE A 31 6.42 8.50 17.30
N ASN A 32 6.63 7.24 17.73
CA ASN A 32 5.87 6.58 18.81
C ASN A 32 5.85 7.41 20.10
N THR A 33 6.95 8.08 20.43
CA THR A 33 7.04 8.94 21.61
C THR A 33 6.14 10.17 21.49
N HIS A 34 6.12 10.85 20.34
CA HIS A 34 5.24 12.00 20.11
C HIS A 34 3.77 11.58 19.97
N PHE A 35 3.52 10.46 19.31
CA PHE A 35 2.21 9.81 19.20
C PHE A 35 1.58 9.51 20.57
N LYS A 36 2.35 8.97 21.52
CA LYS A 36 1.88 8.73 22.89
C LYS A 36 1.60 10.02 23.67
N LYS A 37 2.36 11.11 23.42
CA LYS A 37 2.03 12.44 23.96
C LYS A 37 0.70 12.96 23.39
N LEU A 38 0.47 12.80 22.09
CA LEU A 38 -0.74 13.24 21.40
C LEU A 38 -1.99 12.53 21.95
N LEU A 39 -1.95 11.21 22.06
CA LEU A 39 -3.06 10.43 22.64
C LEU A 39 -3.39 10.85 24.08
N LYS A 40 -2.38 11.22 24.88
CA LYS A 40 -2.61 11.79 26.21
C LYS A 40 -3.24 13.18 26.15
N ALA A 41 -2.70 14.08 25.33
CA ALA A 41 -3.22 15.46 25.20
C ALA A 41 -4.68 15.48 24.69
N LEU A 42 -5.06 14.55 23.80
CA LEU A 42 -6.44 14.33 23.36
C LEU A 42 -7.36 13.83 24.49
N GLY A 43 -6.86 12.99 25.40
CA GLY A 43 -7.60 12.55 26.59
C GLY A 43 -7.73 13.63 27.67
N ASP A 44 -6.70 14.46 27.83
CA ASP A 44 -6.66 15.58 28.78
C ASP A 44 -7.42 16.83 28.25
N GLY A 45 -7.70 16.90 26.94
CA GLY A 45 -8.41 18.01 26.29
C GLY A 45 -7.55 19.26 26.01
N ASP A 46 -6.22 19.16 26.06
CA ASP A 46 -5.31 20.29 25.89
C ASP A 46 -5.09 20.61 24.40
N ILE A 47 -5.94 21.48 23.85
CA ILE A 47 -5.92 21.94 22.46
C ILE A 47 -4.55 22.50 22.06
N VAL A 48 -3.86 23.20 22.96
CA VAL A 48 -2.57 23.83 22.66
C VAL A 48 -1.46 22.78 22.62
N ALA A 49 -1.46 21.80 23.53
CA ALA A 49 -0.54 20.67 23.45
C ALA A 49 -0.80 19.82 22.20
N ILE A 50 -2.07 19.55 21.85
CA ILE A 50 -2.47 18.80 20.65
C ILE A 50 -1.88 19.44 19.39
N GLU A 51 -2.07 20.74 19.18
CA GLU A 51 -1.60 21.43 17.97
C GLU A 51 -0.06 21.46 17.86
N ASN A 52 0.64 21.70 18.98
CA ASN A 52 2.10 21.65 18.99
C ASN A 52 2.64 20.23 18.70
N ILE A 53 2.10 19.20 19.36
CA ILE A 53 2.53 17.81 19.16
C ILE A 53 2.20 17.32 17.73
N LYS A 54 1.10 17.79 17.12
CA LYS A 54 0.81 17.53 15.70
C LYS A 54 1.89 18.12 14.78
N ASN A 55 2.32 19.35 15.03
CA ASN A 55 3.38 19.99 14.24
C ASN A 55 4.73 19.25 14.39
N ASP A 56 5.06 18.80 15.61
CA ASP A 56 6.20 17.90 15.84
C ASP A 56 6.07 16.63 14.98
N ILE A 57 4.96 15.90 15.10
CA ILE A 57 4.69 14.64 14.36
C ILE A 57 4.76 14.85 12.84
N HIS A 58 4.20 15.94 12.31
CA HIS A 58 4.28 16.26 10.88
C HIS A 58 5.71 16.53 10.42
N SER A 59 6.57 17.14 11.24
CA SER A 59 7.99 17.31 10.91
C SER A 59 8.72 15.98 10.76
N LEU A 60 8.30 14.95 11.53
CA LEU A 60 8.86 13.60 11.47
C LEU A 60 8.39 12.79 10.26
N PHE A 61 7.33 13.19 9.57
CA PHE A 61 6.89 12.47 8.36
C PHE A 61 7.96 12.49 7.26
N GLY A 62 8.89 13.45 7.26
CA GLY A 62 10.02 13.49 6.33
C GLY A 62 11.02 12.32 6.42
N ILE A 63 10.94 11.47 7.46
CA ILE A 63 11.77 10.24 7.59
C ILE A 63 11.04 8.97 7.14
N LEU A 64 9.79 9.09 6.67
CA LEU A 64 8.97 8.01 6.12
C LEU A 64 8.98 8.05 4.58
N SER A 65 8.76 6.89 3.93
CA SER A 65 8.56 6.82 2.48
C SER A 65 7.32 7.63 2.05
N GLU A 66 7.24 8.08 0.79
CA GLU A 66 6.09 8.89 0.33
C GLU A 66 4.74 8.17 0.52
N GLU A 67 4.71 6.85 0.34
CA GLU A 67 3.57 5.97 0.64
C GLU A 67 3.25 5.96 2.15
N ASP A 68 4.25 5.71 3.00
CA ASP A 68 4.06 5.69 4.46
C ASP A 68 3.61 7.05 5.00
N GLN A 69 4.01 8.15 4.37
CA GLN A 69 3.54 9.48 4.72
C GLN A 69 2.03 9.69 4.42
N GLU A 70 1.47 9.04 3.39
CA GLU A 70 0.02 9.12 3.11
C GLU A 70 -0.77 8.37 4.19
N PHE A 71 -0.33 7.17 4.56
CA PHE A 71 -0.90 6.43 5.69
C PHE A 71 -0.71 7.18 7.02
N ALA A 72 0.45 7.79 7.25
CA ALA A 72 0.74 8.60 8.44
C ALA A 72 -0.22 9.80 8.60
N ARG A 73 -0.48 10.53 7.51
CA ARG A 73 -1.46 11.63 7.47
C ARG A 73 -2.88 11.12 7.77
N THR A 74 -3.24 9.96 7.21
CA THR A 74 -4.55 9.33 7.41
C THR A 74 -4.75 8.87 8.86
N ILE A 75 -3.76 8.23 9.47
CA ILE A 75 -3.79 7.79 10.88
C ILE A 75 -3.98 9.00 11.82
N LEU A 76 -3.25 10.10 11.58
CA LEU A 76 -3.37 11.31 12.38
C LEU A 76 -4.77 11.92 12.27
N ALA A 77 -5.30 12.05 11.05
CA ALA A 77 -6.65 12.56 10.82
C ALA A 77 -7.74 11.66 11.46
N ASP A 78 -7.58 10.34 11.43
CA ASP A 78 -8.56 9.40 12.01
C ASP A 78 -8.53 9.37 13.54
N ILE A 79 -7.42 9.77 14.16
CA ILE A 79 -7.32 10.03 15.61
C ILE A 79 -8.00 11.35 15.97
N GLU A 80 -7.74 12.43 15.23
CA GLU A 80 -8.37 13.74 15.48
C GLU A 80 -9.89 13.71 15.33
N ASN A 81 -10.40 12.93 14.37
CA ASN A 81 -11.83 12.69 14.19
C ASN A 81 -12.41 11.64 15.16
N GLY A 82 -11.62 11.15 16.13
CA GLY A 82 -12.05 10.19 17.14
C GLY A 82 -12.44 8.79 16.62
N LYS A 83 -12.11 8.46 15.36
CA LYS A 83 -12.36 7.14 14.77
C LYS A 83 -11.41 6.10 15.38
N LEU A 84 -10.14 6.48 15.51
CA LEU A 84 -9.15 5.76 16.30
C LEU A 84 -9.19 6.28 17.74
N LYS A 85 -9.61 5.41 18.67
CA LYS A 85 -9.46 5.64 20.12
C LYS A 85 -8.00 5.46 20.53
N ALA A 86 -7.63 5.99 21.69
CA ALA A 86 -6.34 5.68 22.32
C ALA A 86 -6.16 4.15 22.46
N SER A 87 -5.28 3.60 21.63
CA SER A 87 -5.01 2.16 21.51
C SER A 87 -3.73 1.78 22.23
N GLU A 88 -3.60 0.50 22.61
CA GLU A 88 -2.33 -0.06 23.10
C GLU A 88 -1.27 -0.19 21.98
N LEU A 89 -1.71 -0.12 20.71
CA LEU A 89 -0.86 -0.16 19.51
C LEU A 89 0.06 1.07 19.41
N SER A 90 1.27 0.84 18.90
CA SER A 90 2.19 1.91 18.51
C SER A 90 1.80 2.56 17.17
N PHE A 91 2.45 3.67 16.82
CA PHE A 91 2.27 4.28 15.50
C PHE A 91 2.76 3.33 14.38
N GLY A 92 3.83 2.57 14.63
CA GLY A 92 4.31 1.53 13.71
C GLY A 92 3.30 0.41 13.47
N ASP A 93 2.63 -0.06 14.53
CA ASP A 93 1.58 -1.09 14.41
C ASP A 93 0.37 -0.57 13.63
N LEU A 94 -0.02 0.68 13.85
CA LEU A 94 -1.08 1.34 13.10
C LEU A 94 -0.70 1.54 11.63
N LEU A 95 0.54 1.95 11.33
CA LEU A 95 1.04 2.06 9.96
C LEU A 95 0.95 0.72 9.24
N ILE A 96 1.46 -0.37 9.85
CA ILE A 96 1.36 -1.73 9.32
C ILE A 96 -0.11 -2.16 9.14
N SER A 97 -0.99 -1.82 10.10
CA SER A 97 -2.42 -2.14 10.01
C SER A 97 -3.12 -1.42 8.85
N TYR A 98 -2.80 -0.14 8.60
CA TYR A 98 -3.36 0.63 7.48
C TYR A 98 -2.82 0.15 6.13
N LYS A 99 -1.52 -0.16 6.02
CA LYS A 99 -0.93 -0.78 4.82
C LYS A 99 -1.57 -2.13 4.49
N ASN A 100 -1.71 -3.00 5.48
CA ASN A 100 -2.35 -4.31 5.31
C ASN A 100 -3.82 -4.17 4.92
N LYS A 101 -4.57 -3.25 5.53
CA LYS A 101 -5.96 -2.95 5.15
C LYS A 101 -6.05 -2.49 3.69
N ASN A 102 -5.18 -1.57 3.26
CA ASN A 102 -5.15 -1.08 1.87
C ASN A 102 -4.80 -2.20 0.87
N LYS A 103 -3.83 -3.06 1.22
CA LYS A 103 -3.47 -4.28 0.49
C LYS A 103 -4.67 -5.23 0.34
N ASP A 104 -5.40 -5.48 1.44
CA ASP A 104 -6.61 -6.31 1.44
C ASP A 104 -7.76 -5.70 0.61
N GLU A 105 -8.03 -4.39 0.74
CA GLU A 105 -9.08 -3.69 0.00
C GLU A 105 -8.77 -3.61 -1.50
N HIS A 106 -7.51 -3.42 -1.89
CA HIS A 106 -7.06 -3.49 -3.28
C HIS A 106 -7.19 -4.90 -3.88
N ILE A 107 -6.71 -5.94 -3.18
CA ILE A 107 -6.84 -7.34 -3.63
C ILE A 107 -8.32 -7.69 -3.81
N LYS A 108 -9.16 -7.36 -2.83
CA LYS A 108 -10.61 -7.56 -2.88
C LYS A 108 -11.23 -6.87 -4.09
N SER A 109 -10.96 -5.58 -4.27
CA SER A 109 -11.51 -4.78 -5.38
C SER A 109 -11.18 -5.38 -6.74
N VAL A 110 -9.93 -5.81 -6.96
CA VAL A 110 -9.55 -6.51 -8.21
C VAL A 110 -10.27 -7.85 -8.34
N CYS A 111 -10.43 -8.62 -7.25
CA CYS A 111 -11.11 -9.92 -7.31
C CYS A 111 -12.61 -9.79 -7.62
N GLU A 112 -13.33 -8.85 -6.99
CA GLU A 112 -14.75 -8.60 -7.22
C GLU A 112 -15.03 -8.13 -8.66
N ASN A 113 -14.15 -7.27 -9.21
CA ASN A 113 -14.22 -6.71 -10.56
C ASN A 113 -13.72 -7.65 -11.68
N LEU A 114 -12.97 -8.70 -11.35
CA LEU A 114 -12.62 -9.79 -12.29
C LEU A 114 -13.49 -11.04 -12.09
N GLY A 115 -14.34 -11.07 -11.06
CA GLY A 115 -15.18 -12.23 -10.72
C GLY A 115 -14.38 -13.48 -10.31
N ILE A 116 -13.24 -13.30 -9.66
CA ILE A 116 -12.37 -14.40 -9.18
C ILE A 116 -12.42 -14.53 -7.65
N ASP A 117 -12.05 -15.69 -7.12
CA ASP A 117 -12.01 -15.93 -5.67
C ASP A 117 -10.81 -15.24 -5.02
N GLU A 118 -11.11 -14.27 -4.16
CA GLU A 118 -10.16 -13.53 -3.33
C GLU A 118 -9.30 -14.45 -2.46
N ASN A 119 -9.87 -15.54 -1.93
CA ASN A 119 -9.16 -16.45 -1.03
C ASN A 119 -8.05 -17.21 -1.76
N SER A 120 -8.32 -17.66 -2.99
CA SER A 120 -7.32 -18.30 -3.85
C SER A 120 -6.19 -17.34 -4.26
N VAL A 121 -6.49 -16.06 -4.50
CA VAL A 121 -5.47 -15.03 -4.75
C VAL A 121 -4.63 -14.78 -3.49
N LYS A 122 -5.28 -14.59 -2.33
CA LYS A 122 -4.61 -14.40 -1.04
C LYS A 122 -3.79 -15.62 -0.60
N LYS A 123 -4.21 -16.85 -0.94
CA LYS A 123 -3.41 -18.08 -0.74
C LYS A 123 -2.05 -17.93 -1.44
N LEU A 124 -2.04 -17.58 -2.73
CA LEU A 124 -0.80 -17.47 -3.51
C LEU A 124 0.11 -16.33 -3.00
N ILE A 125 -0.47 -15.22 -2.55
CA ILE A 125 0.27 -14.13 -1.88
C ILE A 125 0.88 -14.60 -0.55
N ASN A 126 0.12 -15.28 0.30
CA ASN A 126 0.57 -15.75 1.61
C ASN A 126 1.59 -16.90 1.52
N GLU A 127 1.50 -17.73 0.48
CA GLU A 127 2.53 -18.73 0.11
C GLU A 127 3.78 -18.09 -0.51
N ARG A 128 3.81 -16.76 -0.70
CA ARG A 128 4.89 -15.98 -1.31
C ARG A 128 5.28 -16.47 -2.71
N ARG A 129 4.26 -16.69 -3.54
CA ARG A 129 4.42 -17.24 -4.89
C ARG A 129 5.15 -16.28 -5.82
N ASP A 130 6.18 -16.80 -6.49
CA ASP A 130 7.02 -16.10 -7.47
C ASP A 130 6.79 -16.62 -8.90
N GLU A 131 7.42 -16.01 -9.92
CA GLU A 131 7.22 -16.36 -11.33
C GLU A 131 7.42 -17.85 -11.67
N ASN A 132 8.30 -18.54 -10.93
CA ASN A 132 8.68 -19.93 -11.18
C ASN A 132 7.67 -20.91 -10.57
N ASN A 133 7.00 -20.52 -9.48
CA ASN A 133 6.14 -21.41 -8.69
C ASN A 133 4.67 -20.96 -8.59
N LEU A 134 4.30 -19.81 -9.19
CA LEU A 134 2.95 -19.25 -9.22
C LEU A 134 1.90 -20.24 -9.72
N ASN A 135 2.21 -21.01 -10.77
CA ASN A 135 1.30 -22.01 -11.33
C ASN A 135 1.64 -23.46 -10.90
N GLN A 136 2.29 -23.66 -9.75
CA GLN A 136 2.42 -25.01 -9.19
C GLN A 136 1.02 -25.61 -8.98
N ASN A 137 0.85 -26.90 -9.24
CA ASN A 137 -0.43 -27.62 -9.15
C ASN A 137 -1.56 -27.07 -10.05
N ASN A 138 -1.24 -26.21 -11.03
CA ASN A 138 -2.18 -25.37 -11.78
C ASN A 138 -2.98 -24.38 -10.91
N ASP A 139 -2.54 -24.06 -9.68
CA ASP A 139 -3.29 -23.19 -8.76
C ASP A 139 -3.63 -21.81 -9.37
N PHE A 140 -2.76 -21.25 -10.21
CA PHE A 140 -3.01 -19.96 -10.88
C PHE A 140 -3.97 -20.08 -12.08
N GLU A 141 -3.80 -21.05 -12.99
CA GLU A 141 -4.79 -21.25 -14.07
C GLU A 141 -6.18 -21.58 -13.51
N ASN A 142 -6.26 -22.34 -12.40
CA ASN A 142 -7.50 -22.65 -11.68
C ASN A 142 -8.24 -21.42 -11.12
N ILE A 143 -7.57 -20.26 -10.99
CA ILE A 143 -8.19 -18.96 -10.67
C ILE A 143 -8.66 -18.29 -11.96
N ILE A 144 -7.79 -18.25 -12.98
CA ILE A 144 -8.02 -17.55 -14.24
C ILE A 144 -9.11 -18.23 -15.11
N ASP A 145 -9.33 -19.53 -14.97
CA ASP A 145 -10.41 -20.27 -15.64
C ASP A 145 -11.78 -20.10 -14.97
N LYS A 146 -11.85 -19.52 -13.77
CA LYS A 146 -13.11 -19.15 -13.08
C LYS A 146 -13.51 -17.68 -13.32
N MET A 147 -12.69 -16.93 -14.03
CA MET A 147 -12.84 -15.48 -14.25
C MET A 147 -14.10 -15.12 -15.03
N ASP A 148 -14.81 -14.11 -14.55
CA ASP A 148 -15.94 -13.48 -15.24
C ASP A 148 -15.41 -12.56 -16.34
N LEU A 149 -15.49 -13.01 -17.60
CA LEU A 149 -14.95 -12.28 -18.75
C LEU A 149 -15.74 -11.02 -19.11
N ASP A 150 -17.01 -10.92 -18.72
CA ASP A 150 -17.81 -9.72 -18.97
C ASP A 150 -17.48 -8.63 -17.95
N LYS A 151 -17.38 -8.99 -16.65
CA LYS A 151 -16.84 -8.08 -15.62
C LYS A 151 -15.41 -7.65 -15.92
N ALA A 152 -14.51 -8.60 -16.20
CA ALA A 152 -13.13 -8.29 -16.56
C ALA A 152 -13.05 -7.40 -17.82
N GLY A 153 -13.94 -7.62 -18.79
CA GLY A 153 -14.08 -6.80 -19.99
C GLY A 153 -14.70 -5.41 -19.76
N ALA A 154 -15.36 -5.18 -18.62
CA ALA A 154 -15.81 -3.86 -18.17
C ALA A 154 -14.70 -3.15 -17.38
N PHE A 155 -14.21 -3.77 -16.31
CA PHE A 155 -13.18 -3.21 -15.42
C PHE A 155 -11.90 -2.82 -16.16
N LEU A 156 -11.43 -3.63 -17.11
CA LEU A 156 -10.26 -3.27 -17.93
C LEU A 156 -10.48 -1.98 -18.75
N LYS A 157 -11.70 -1.67 -19.18
CA LYS A 157 -12.01 -0.40 -19.88
C LYS A 157 -12.03 0.78 -18.93
N GLU A 158 -12.52 0.59 -17.71
CA GLU A 158 -12.49 1.60 -16.63
C GLU A 158 -11.04 1.90 -16.22
N CYS A 159 -10.17 0.88 -16.17
CA CYS A 159 -8.71 1.02 -16.06
C CYS A 159 -8.01 1.55 -17.35
N GLY A 160 -8.77 2.13 -18.29
CA GLY A 160 -8.26 2.75 -19.52
C GLY A 160 -7.59 1.79 -20.52
N LYS A 161 -7.75 0.48 -20.38
CA LYS A 161 -7.13 -0.48 -21.31
C LYS A 161 -7.95 -0.56 -22.60
N TYR A 162 -7.29 -0.35 -23.73
CA TYR A 162 -7.84 -0.69 -25.04
C TYR A 162 -8.07 -2.21 -25.15
N ILE A 163 -9.21 -2.65 -25.67
CA ILE A 163 -9.59 -4.08 -25.78
C ILE A 163 -10.00 -4.40 -27.21
N VAL A 164 -9.40 -5.44 -27.79
CA VAL A 164 -9.61 -5.85 -29.20
C VAL A 164 -10.48 -7.10 -29.33
N SER A 165 -10.51 -7.99 -28.32
CA SER A 165 -11.30 -9.23 -28.35
C SER A 165 -11.47 -9.87 -26.96
N LEU A 166 -12.34 -10.87 -26.82
CA LEU A 166 -12.46 -11.66 -25.59
C LEU A 166 -11.17 -12.41 -25.20
N ARG A 167 -10.33 -12.80 -26.18
CA ARG A 167 -9.00 -13.38 -25.91
C ARG A 167 -8.06 -12.34 -25.29
N ASP A 168 -8.16 -11.10 -25.76
CA ASP A 168 -7.40 -9.96 -25.26
C ASP A 168 -7.84 -9.56 -23.83
N VAL A 169 -9.15 -9.64 -23.51
CA VAL A 169 -9.66 -9.55 -22.13
C VAL A 169 -8.98 -10.57 -21.22
N LYS A 170 -9.09 -11.88 -21.54
CA LYS A 170 -8.53 -12.93 -20.67
C LYS A 170 -7.01 -12.80 -20.52
N SER A 171 -6.30 -12.41 -21.58
CA SER A 171 -4.85 -12.18 -21.51
C SER A 171 -4.48 -10.99 -20.62
N LYS A 172 -5.18 -9.86 -20.72
CA LYS A 172 -4.90 -8.65 -19.93
C LYS A 172 -5.27 -8.82 -18.46
N ALA A 173 -6.42 -9.43 -18.18
CA ALA A 173 -6.84 -9.75 -16.82
C ALA A 173 -5.91 -10.79 -16.16
N LYS A 174 -5.48 -11.83 -16.90
CA LYS A 174 -4.45 -12.77 -16.40
C LYS A 174 -3.14 -12.08 -16.00
N ASN A 175 -2.65 -11.16 -16.83
CA ASN A 175 -1.45 -10.39 -16.49
C ASN A 175 -1.67 -9.45 -15.30
N MET A 176 -2.85 -8.86 -15.16
CA MET A 176 -3.22 -8.05 -13.98
C MET A 176 -3.20 -8.88 -12.68
N VAL A 177 -3.80 -10.08 -12.67
CA VAL A 177 -3.79 -10.96 -11.47
C VAL A 177 -2.39 -11.50 -11.19
N LYS A 178 -1.60 -11.86 -12.23
CA LYS A 178 -0.19 -12.23 -12.06
C LYS A 178 0.58 -11.11 -11.34
N ASN A 179 0.48 -9.89 -11.85
CA ASN A 179 1.21 -8.75 -11.29
C ASN A 179 0.76 -8.44 -9.87
N LEU A 180 -0.55 -8.48 -9.58
CA LEU A 180 -1.12 -8.28 -8.23
C LEU A 180 -0.58 -9.28 -7.20
N ILE A 181 -0.43 -10.55 -7.59
CA ILE A 181 0.15 -11.57 -6.69
C ILE A 181 1.64 -11.28 -6.48
N LEU A 182 2.40 -11.07 -7.56
CA LEU A 182 3.85 -10.86 -7.48
C LEU A 182 4.23 -9.60 -6.69
N SER A 183 3.50 -8.49 -6.85
CA SER A 183 3.72 -7.24 -6.11
C SER A 183 3.40 -7.32 -4.61
N TYR A 184 2.86 -8.45 -4.15
CA TYR A 184 2.46 -8.67 -2.77
C TYR A 184 3.07 -9.95 -2.14
N SER A 185 3.78 -10.75 -2.93
CA SER A 185 4.59 -11.92 -2.54
C SER A 185 6.05 -11.59 -2.19
N THR A 186 6.44 -10.32 -2.26
CA THR A 186 7.82 -9.80 -2.11
C THR A 186 8.36 -9.87 -0.66
N LYS A 187 9.48 -9.19 -0.37
CA LYS A 187 10.28 -9.29 0.86
C LYS A 187 10.83 -7.95 1.32
#